data_AF-A0A968DXI5-F1
#
_entry.id   AF-A0A968DXI5-F1
#
_cell.length_a   1.000
_cell.length_b   1.000
_cell.length_c   1.000
_cell.angle_alpha   90.00
_cell.angle_beta   90.00
_cell.angle_gamma   90.00
#
_symmetry.space_group_name_H-M   'P 1'
#
loop_
_entity.id
_entity.type
_entity.pdbx_description
1 polymer ?
#
loop_
_entity_poly.entity_id
_entity_poly.type
_entity_poly.pdbx_seq_one_letter_code
_entity_poly.pdbx_strand_id
1 'polypeptide(L)'
;MNWHWLNLLLIPGLIIGFTVHELGHSLMAYYLGDYSQAKDGKITANPFRHISWFGGALFVLFGIGWPKPVGFNAKNFKNRYLDSFLVATAGPFANFVLCLIIFFSTLLIMGLLNITQQIDKQQVSEIIFFNRTTSPLVSVPFSEAAKDILLWIITFSNRIWVANFVLAFVSLLPLPPFDGFTALLSLIGLMREKRINELTNGDPLPTISFNNTHSVSNSDKKQSMADIHFKVGTEYHEQKKFDDAIARYHQAVKVDATYGPAYVNMGLAYKAKNQRTEAISAFRAATRYAADEKSKNQAWAELHDLSALPGIRSDVYTKNENSGSTPWTDTKPSPDWLTFGVGILVLLLSFVCIFGLLLITLIG
;
A
#
# COMPACT_ATOMS: atom_id res chain seq x y z
N MET A 1 -17.76 -28.56 -13.50
CA MET A 1 -16.86 -27.62 -14.21
C MET A 1 -15.74 -28.45 -14.81
N ASN A 2 -15.72 -28.64 -16.14
CA ASN A 2 -14.69 -29.47 -16.79
C ASN A 2 -13.34 -28.79 -16.60
N TRP A 3 -12.56 -29.29 -15.65
CA TRP A 3 -11.22 -28.78 -15.35
C TRP A 3 -10.31 -29.16 -16.52
N HIS A 4 -9.95 -28.18 -17.35
CA HIS A 4 -8.94 -28.35 -18.39
C HIS A 4 -7.60 -27.88 -17.82
N TRP A 5 -6.51 -28.61 -18.09
CA TRP A 5 -5.17 -28.27 -17.59
C TRP A 5 -4.72 -26.85 -17.98
N LEU A 6 -5.28 -26.29 -19.05
CA LEU A 6 -5.10 -24.89 -19.47
C LEU A 6 -5.49 -23.86 -18.39
N ASN A 7 -6.37 -24.21 -17.45
CA ASN A 7 -6.69 -23.33 -16.32
C ASN A 7 -5.50 -23.14 -15.37
N LEU A 8 -4.51 -24.04 -15.38
CA LEU A 8 -3.28 -23.89 -14.59
C LEU A 8 -2.42 -22.72 -15.08
N LEU A 9 -2.46 -22.42 -16.39
CA LEU A 9 -1.77 -21.26 -16.96
C LEU A 9 -2.38 -19.93 -16.51
N LEU A 10 -3.59 -19.93 -15.95
CA LEU A 10 -4.20 -18.75 -15.37
C LEU A 10 -3.54 -18.36 -14.04
N ILE A 11 -3.00 -19.33 -13.29
CA ILE A 11 -2.42 -19.08 -11.96
C ILE A 11 -1.26 -18.09 -12.02
N PRO A 12 -0.21 -18.28 -12.86
CA PRO A 12 0.87 -17.31 -12.91
C PRO A 12 0.41 -15.96 -13.49
N GLY A 13 -0.57 -15.96 -14.41
CA GLY A 13 -1.17 -14.73 -14.93
C GLY A 13 -1.86 -13.89 -13.85
N LEU A 14 -2.61 -14.55 -12.95
CA LEU A 14 -3.23 -13.92 -11.79
C LEU A 14 -2.20 -13.46 -10.77
N ILE A 15 -1.14 -14.22 -10.51
CA ILE A 15 -0.06 -13.82 -9.60
C ILE A 15 0.61 -12.53 -10.09
N ILE A 16 0.92 -12.47 -11.39
CA ILE A 16 1.48 -11.26 -12.02
C ILE A 16 0.48 -10.11 -11.89
N GLY A 17 -0.79 -10.33 -12.24
CA GLY A 17 -1.82 -9.30 -12.18
C GLY A 17 -2.05 -8.75 -10.78
N PHE A 18 -2.17 -9.61 -9.76
CA PHE A 18 -2.29 -9.15 -8.37
C PHE A 18 -1.04 -8.40 -7.90
N THR A 19 0.15 -8.85 -8.28
CA THR A 19 1.39 -8.15 -7.93
C THR A 19 1.42 -6.74 -8.49
N VAL A 20 1.08 -6.57 -9.77
CA VAL A 20 1.05 -5.26 -10.44
C VAL A 20 -0.07 -4.37 -9.87
N HIS A 21 -1.23 -4.94 -9.59
CA HIS A 21 -2.37 -4.26 -8.98
C HIS A 21 -2.02 -3.66 -7.61
N GLU A 22 -1.52 -4.49 -6.70
CA GLU A 22 -1.16 -4.09 -5.34
C GLU A 22 0.04 -3.14 -5.30
N LEU A 23 0.98 -3.32 -6.23
CA LEU A 23 2.09 -2.40 -6.43
C LEU A 23 1.60 -1.03 -6.90
N GLY A 24 0.61 -0.97 -7.79
CA GLY A 24 -0.03 0.26 -8.25
C GLY A 24 -0.61 1.07 -7.08
N HIS A 25 -1.38 0.43 -6.21
CA HIS A 25 -1.89 1.06 -4.98
C HIS A 25 -0.76 1.56 -4.08
N SER A 26 0.24 0.71 -3.82
CA SER A 26 1.34 1.02 -2.90
C SER A 26 2.19 2.20 -3.38
N LEU A 27 2.51 2.25 -4.68
CA LEU A 27 3.29 3.34 -5.28
C LEU A 27 2.49 4.65 -5.27
N MET A 28 1.22 4.61 -5.68
CA MET A 28 0.39 5.82 -5.69
C MET A 28 0.21 6.39 -4.27
N ALA A 29 -0.07 5.53 -3.28
CA ALA A 29 -0.18 5.95 -1.88
C ALA A 29 1.12 6.59 -1.37
N TYR A 30 2.27 6.01 -1.71
CA TYR A 30 3.60 6.55 -1.37
C TYR A 30 3.83 7.94 -1.97
N TYR A 31 3.53 8.13 -3.26
CA TYR A 31 3.70 9.42 -3.94
C TYR A 31 2.76 10.50 -3.39
N LEU A 32 1.56 10.11 -2.92
CA LEU A 32 0.58 11.01 -2.32
C LEU A 32 0.81 11.28 -0.82
N GLY A 33 1.82 10.65 -0.21
CA GLY A 33 2.30 10.96 1.14
C GLY A 33 1.96 9.91 2.21
N ASP A 34 1.32 8.80 1.87
CA ASP A 34 1.16 7.68 2.79
C ASP A 34 2.33 6.68 2.69
N TYR A 35 3.24 6.79 3.64
CA TYR A 35 4.44 5.93 3.72
C TYR A 35 4.21 4.60 4.47
N SER A 36 2.96 4.25 4.79
CA SER A 36 2.63 3.00 5.51
C SER A 36 3.18 1.76 4.79
N GLN A 37 2.95 1.65 3.48
CA GLN A 37 3.33 0.48 2.70
C GLN A 37 4.84 0.37 2.45
N ALA A 38 5.56 1.50 2.48
CA ALA A 38 7.02 1.50 2.44
C ALA A 38 7.61 0.90 3.72
N LYS A 39 7.06 1.25 4.89
CA LYS A 39 7.48 0.69 6.18
C LYS A 39 7.20 -0.81 6.30
N ASP A 40 6.08 -1.25 5.73
CA ASP A 40 5.69 -2.66 5.71
C ASP A 40 6.47 -3.51 4.68
N GLY A 41 7.34 -2.87 3.88
CA GLY A 41 8.12 -3.55 2.82
C GLY A 41 7.25 -4.10 1.68
N LYS A 42 6.10 -3.47 1.41
CA LYS A 42 5.12 -3.91 0.39
C LYS A 42 5.31 -3.24 -0.97
N ILE A 43 6.14 -2.19 -1.07
CA ILE A 43 6.57 -1.64 -2.37
C ILE A 43 7.67 -2.53 -2.92
N THR A 44 7.27 -3.59 -3.62
CA THR A 44 8.17 -4.63 -4.13
C THR A 44 7.56 -5.34 -5.32
N ALA A 45 8.40 -5.74 -6.29
CA ALA A 45 8.02 -6.59 -7.42
C ALA A 45 7.97 -8.08 -7.06
N ASN A 46 8.25 -8.46 -5.81
CA ASN A 46 8.20 -9.85 -5.36
C ASN A 46 6.74 -10.33 -5.20
N PRO A 47 6.25 -11.27 -6.02
CA PRO A 47 4.86 -11.72 -5.98
C PRO A 47 4.46 -12.36 -4.64
N PHE A 48 5.39 -13.03 -3.96
CA PHE A 48 5.11 -13.71 -2.70
C PHE A 48 4.72 -12.76 -1.56
N ARG A 49 5.02 -11.46 -1.69
CA ARG A 49 4.61 -10.45 -0.70
C ARG A 49 3.13 -10.06 -0.84
N HIS A 50 2.54 -10.31 -2.01
CA HIS A 50 1.18 -9.93 -2.39
C HIS A 50 0.21 -11.12 -2.43
N ILE A 51 0.71 -12.36 -2.28
CA ILE A 51 -0.12 -13.56 -2.28
C ILE A 51 -0.71 -13.85 -0.89
N SER A 52 -1.98 -14.21 -0.86
CA SER A 52 -2.62 -14.88 0.29
C SER A 52 -2.46 -16.39 0.14
N TRP A 53 -1.74 -17.06 1.05
CA TRP A 53 -1.59 -18.53 0.99
C TRP A 53 -2.93 -19.26 1.09
N PHE A 54 -3.83 -18.77 1.94
CA PHE A 54 -5.17 -19.31 2.07
C PHE A 54 -6.02 -19.03 0.82
N GLY A 55 -5.97 -17.81 0.29
CA GLY A 55 -6.65 -17.45 -0.96
C GLY A 55 -6.14 -18.24 -2.16
N GLY A 56 -4.83 -18.47 -2.24
CA GLY A 56 -4.20 -19.30 -3.27
C GLY A 56 -4.60 -20.77 -3.17
N ALA A 57 -4.68 -21.33 -1.96
CA ALA A 57 -5.16 -22.70 -1.76
C ALA A 57 -6.62 -22.87 -2.22
N LEU A 58 -7.49 -21.92 -1.85
CA LEU A 58 -8.88 -21.92 -2.32
C LEU A 58 -8.98 -21.75 -3.84
N PHE A 59 -8.08 -20.98 -4.45
CA PHE A 59 -8.06 -20.83 -5.90
C PHE A 59 -7.78 -22.16 -6.60
N VAL A 60 -6.81 -22.92 -6.10
CA VAL A 60 -6.47 -24.23 -6.69
C VAL A 60 -7.61 -25.23 -6.50
N LEU A 61 -8.23 -25.27 -5.32
CA LEU A 61 -9.26 -26.26 -4.99
C LEU A 61 -10.63 -25.94 -5.59
N PHE A 62 -11.01 -24.66 -5.61
CA PHE A 62 -12.37 -24.22 -5.93
C PHE A 62 -12.43 -23.19 -7.05
N GLY A 63 -11.29 -22.71 -7.58
CA GLY A 63 -11.23 -21.65 -8.58
C GLY A 63 -11.49 -20.25 -8.03
N ILE A 64 -11.58 -20.09 -6.70
CA ILE A 64 -11.88 -18.82 -6.02
C ILE A 64 -10.69 -18.45 -5.14
N GLY A 65 -10.08 -17.30 -5.38
CA GLY A 65 -8.98 -16.81 -4.56
C GLY A 65 -8.83 -15.30 -4.63
N TRP A 66 -8.08 -14.75 -3.68
CA TRP A 66 -7.85 -13.32 -3.53
C TRP A 66 -6.39 -13.05 -3.11
N PRO A 67 -5.84 -11.88 -3.44
CA PRO A 67 -4.51 -11.47 -3.00
C PRO A 67 -4.53 -10.99 -1.55
N LYS A 68 -3.35 -10.72 -1.00
CA LYS A 68 -3.21 -10.00 0.27
C LYS A 68 -3.32 -8.50 -0.01
N PRO A 69 -4.40 -7.82 0.40
CA PRO A 69 -4.65 -6.44 -0.01
C PRO A 69 -3.66 -5.45 0.61
N VAL A 70 -3.38 -4.39 -0.13
CA VAL A 70 -2.65 -3.21 0.31
C VAL A 70 -3.64 -2.13 0.74
N GLY A 71 -3.49 -1.64 1.97
CA GLY A 71 -4.29 -0.54 2.49
C GLY A 71 -3.56 0.79 2.38
N PHE A 72 -4.29 1.88 2.62
CA PHE A 72 -3.72 3.21 2.78
C PHE A 72 -4.43 3.97 3.91
N ASN A 73 -3.74 4.94 4.49
CA ASN A 73 -4.33 5.84 5.49
C ASN A 73 -4.66 7.19 4.88
N ALA A 74 -5.95 7.41 4.60
CA ALA A 74 -6.46 8.65 3.99
C ALA A 74 -6.17 9.93 4.81
N LYS A 75 -5.82 9.80 6.10
CA LYS A 75 -5.43 10.96 6.94
C LYS A 75 -4.04 11.51 6.61
N ASN A 76 -3.20 10.72 5.93
CA ASN A 76 -1.85 11.11 5.55
C ASN A 76 -1.83 11.92 4.24
N PHE A 77 -2.94 11.93 3.51
CA PHE A 77 -3.07 12.61 2.22
C PHE A 77 -3.32 14.11 2.38
N LYS A 78 -2.88 14.88 1.38
CA LYS A 78 -3.13 16.33 1.32
C LYS A 78 -4.60 16.61 1.02
N ASN A 79 -5.13 15.93 0.00
CA ASN A 79 -6.53 16.02 -0.42
C ASN A 79 -7.20 14.68 -0.16
N ARG A 80 -7.82 14.53 1.03
CA ARG A 80 -8.36 13.25 1.50
C ARG A 80 -9.14 12.48 0.45
N TYR A 81 -10.08 13.12 -0.25
CA TYR A 81 -10.95 12.44 -1.22
C TYR A 81 -10.31 12.24 -2.58
N LEU A 82 -9.64 13.26 -3.14
CA LEU A 82 -8.98 13.13 -4.44
C LEU A 82 -7.86 12.09 -4.39
N ASP A 83 -7.03 12.15 -3.36
CA ASP A 83 -5.87 11.27 -3.23
C ASP A 83 -6.33 9.82 -2.99
N SER A 84 -7.40 9.62 -2.19
CA SER A 84 -8.01 8.29 -2.01
C SER A 84 -8.59 7.72 -3.32
N PHE A 85 -9.19 8.57 -4.16
CA PHE A 85 -9.68 8.18 -5.49
C PHE A 85 -8.53 7.75 -6.41
N LEU A 86 -7.43 8.52 -6.43
CA LEU A 86 -6.25 8.21 -7.23
C LEU A 86 -5.61 6.90 -6.78
N VAL A 87 -5.48 6.66 -5.46
CA VAL A 87 -4.98 5.38 -4.96
C VAL A 87 -5.91 4.23 -5.33
N ALA A 88 -7.22 4.37 -5.14
CA ALA A 88 -8.18 3.31 -5.47
C ALA A 88 -8.19 2.93 -6.96
N THR A 89 -7.97 3.90 -7.85
CA THR A 89 -7.93 3.65 -9.31
C THR A 89 -6.56 3.20 -9.81
N ALA A 90 -5.49 3.38 -9.02
CA ALA A 90 -4.12 3.07 -9.43
C ALA A 90 -3.88 1.57 -9.71
N GLY A 91 -4.40 0.67 -8.87
CA GLY A 91 -4.30 -0.78 -9.10
C GLY A 91 -4.99 -1.24 -10.39
N PRO A 92 -6.30 -0.94 -10.57
CA PRO A 92 -7.00 -1.23 -11.82
C PRO A 92 -6.32 -0.64 -13.06
N PHE A 93 -5.83 0.60 -12.94
CA PHE A 93 -5.10 1.27 -14.03
C PHE A 93 -3.79 0.54 -14.37
N ALA A 94 -3.01 0.12 -13.37
CA ALA A 94 -1.78 -0.63 -13.59
C ALA A 94 -2.04 -1.97 -14.32
N ASN A 95 -3.10 -2.68 -13.94
CA ASN A 95 -3.51 -3.91 -14.62
C ASN A 95 -3.96 -3.64 -16.07
N PHE A 96 -4.70 -2.56 -16.29
CA PHE A 96 -5.10 -2.16 -17.64
C PHE A 96 -3.88 -1.85 -18.53
N VAL A 97 -2.89 -1.12 -18.01
CA VAL A 97 -1.63 -0.85 -18.73
C VAL A 97 -0.88 -2.14 -19.04
N LEU A 98 -0.72 -3.04 -18.06
CA LEU A 98 -0.07 -4.33 -18.27
C LEU A 98 -0.80 -5.17 -19.32
N CYS A 99 -2.14 -5.20 -19.25
CA CYS A 99 -2.98 -5.86 -20.24
C CYS A 99 -2.68 -5.35 -21.66
N LEU A 100 -2.66 -4.03 -21.88
CA LEU A 100 -2.37 -3.45 -23.19
C LEU A 100 -0.98 -3.85 -23.70
N ILE A 101 0.05 -3.75 -22.85
CA ILE A 101 1.43 -4.11 -23.22
C ILE A 101 1.47 -5.58 -23.69
N ILE A 102 0.98 -6.50 -22.88
CA ILE A 102 1.02 -7.93 -23.20
C ILE A 102 0.12 -8.27 -24.39
N PHE A 103 -1.05 -7.64 -24.52
CA PHE A 103 -1.97 -7.82 -25.64
C PHE A 103 -1.30 -7.43 -26.97
N PHE A 104 -0.72 -6.23 -27.05
CA PHE A 104 -0.05 -5.78 -28.28
C PHE A 104 1.20 -6.59 -28.59
N SER A 105 1.99 -6.99 -27.58
CA SER A 105 3.12 -7.89 -27.81
C SER A 105 2.68 -9.26 -28.32
N THR A 106 1.54 -9.78 -27.83
CA THR A 106 0.97 -11.05 -28.31
C THR A 106 0.47 -10.91 -29.74
N LEU A 107 -0.22 -9.81 -30.09
CA LEU A 107 -0.64 -9.52 -31.46
C LEU A 107 0.53 -9.43 -32.43
N LEU A 108 1.62 -8.76 -32.03
CA LEU A 108 2.83 -8.64 -32.83
C LEU A 108 3.41 -10.02 -33.16
N ILE A 109 3.56 -10.89 -32.16
CA ILE A 109 4.05 -12.26 -32.37
C ILE A 109 3.12 -13.01 -33.32
N MET A 110 1.82 -13.04 -33.05
CA MET A 110 0.87 -13.76 -33.91
C MET A 110 0.89 -13.25 -35.36
N GLY A 111 1.05 -11.94 -35.56
CA GLY A 111 1.23 -11.35 -36.88
C GLY A 111 2.45 -11.90 -37.60
N LEU A 112 3.60 -11.96 -36.91
CA LEU A 112 4.84 -12.50 -37.47
C LEU A 112 4.72 -14.00 -37.80
N LEU A 113 4.08 -14.78 -36.94
CA LEU A 113 3.87 -16.21 -37.14
C LEU A 113 2.96 -16.54 -38.32
N ASN A 114 1.93 -15.72 -38.51
CA ASN A 114 1.04 -15.85 -39.66
C ASN A 114 1.79 -15.50 -40.96
N ILE A 115 2.71 -14.53 -40.92
CA ILE A 115 3.58 -14.19 -42.07
C ILE A 115 4.53 -15.35 -42.39
N THR A 116 5.13 -15.98 -41.38
CA THR A 116 6.05 -17.13 -41.56
C THR A 116 5.32 -18.46 -41.80
N GLN A 117 3.99 -18.44 -41.97
CA GLN A 117 3.12 -19.62 -42.18
C GLN A 117 3.21 -20.69 -41.08
N GLN A 118 3.64 -20.32 -39.87
CA GLN A 118 3.70 -21.23 -38.73
C GLN A 118 2.34 -21.37 -38.03
N ILE A 119 1.45 -20.38 -38.19
CA ILE A 119 0.05 -20.45 -37.73
C ILE A 119 -0.89 -19.97 -38.83
N ASP A 120 -2.10 -20.51 -38.87
CA ASP A 120 -3.12 -20.11 -39.82
C ASP A 120 -4.05 -18.99 -39.27
N LYS A 121 -4.85 -18.39 -40.16
CA LYS A 121 -5.77 -17.30 -39.81
C LYS A 121 -6.87 -17.73 -38.83
N GLN A 122 -7.26 -19.01 -38.83
CA GLN A 122 -8.29 -19.54 -37.94
C GLN A 122 -7.73 -19.67 -36.52
N GLN A 123 -6.52 -20.22 -36.37
CA GLN A 123 -5.78 -20.32 -35.11
C GLN A 123 -5.56 -18.93 -34.48
N VAL A 124 -5.20 -17.92 -35.28
CA VAL A 124 -5.08 -16.53 -34.80
C VAL A 124 -6.39 -16.02 -34.21
N SER A 125 -7.52 -16.23 -34.91
CA SER A 125 -8.85 -15.82 -34.45
C SER A 125 -9.25 -16.52 -33.15
N GLU A 126 -9.03 -17.83 -33.06
CA GLU A 126 -9.39 -18.64 -31.89
C GLU A 126 -8.62 -18.24 -30.63
N ILE A 127 -7.34 -17.88 -30.78
CA ILE A 127 -6.50 -17.38 -29.68
C ILE A 127 -6.95 -15.99 -29.22
N ILE A 128 -7.26 -15.08 -30.15
CA ILE A 128 -7.67 -13.70 -29.82
C ILE A 128 -9.05 -13.67 -29.15
N PHE A 129 -10.03 -14.40 -29.69
CA PHE A 129 -11.43 -14.32 -29.24
C PHE A 129 -11.79 -15.29 -28.10
N PHE A 130 -10.80 -15.94 -27.50
CA PHE A 130 -11.01 -16.79 -26.33
C PHE A 130 -12.10 -17.87 -26.56
N ASN A 131 -12.08 -18.55 -27.70
CA ASN A 131 -13.04 -19.63 -27.89
C ASN A 131 -12.58 -20.85 -27.06
N ARG A 132 -13.15 -20.99 -25.85
CA ARG A 132 -12.81 -22.02 -24.84
C ARG A 132 -12.95 -23.45 -25.37
N THR A 133 -13.70 -23.64 -26.45
CA THR A 133 -13.94 -24.93 -27.12
C THR A 133 -13.08 -25.17 -28.35
N THR A 134 -12.36 -24.18 -28.87
CA THR A 134 -11.55 -24.32 -30.11
C THR A 134 -10.11 -23.80 -30.00
N SER A 135 -9.64 -23.43 -28.80
CA SER A 135 -8.21 -23.10 -28.64
C SER A 135 -7.33 -24.25 -29.16
N PRO A 136 -6.27 -23.97 -29.95
CA PRO A 136 -5.42 -25.01 -30.56
C PRO A 136 -4.80 -25.99 -29.56
N LEU A 137 -4.79 -25.67 -28.26
CA LEU A 137 -4.30 -26.53 -27.17
C LEU A 137 -5.38 -27.38 -26.49
N VAL A 138 -6.66 -27.14 -26.76
CA VAL A 138 -7.77 -27.91 -26.16
C VAL A 138 -7.96 -29.26 -26.84
N SER A 139 -7.62 -29.35 -28.13
CA SER A 139 -7.71 -30.58 -28.93
C SER A 139 -6.43 -31.42 -28.92
N VAL A 140 -5.33 -30.91 -28.37
CA VAL A 140 -4.00 -31.55 -28.44
C VAL A 140 -3.64 -32.17 -27.07
N PRO A 141 -3.26 -33.46 -27.01
CA PRO A 141 -2.76 -34.08 -25.79
C PRO A 141 -1.56 -33.33 -25.22
N PHE A 142 -1.44 -33.25 -23.88
CA PHE A 142 -0.35 -32.50 -23.21
C PHE A 142 1.06 -32.88 -23.72
N SER A 143 1.29 -34.16 -24.04
CA SER A 143 2.56 -34.67 -24.57
C SER A 143 2.95 -34.10 -25.94
N GLU A 144 1.96 -33.72 -26.76
CA GLU A 144 2.19 -33.10 -28.06
C GLU A 144 2.24 -31.59 -27.93
N ALA A 145 1.36 -31.00 -27.12
CA ALA A 145 1.39 -29.59 -26.77
C ALA A 145 2.76 -29.19 -26.20
N ALA A 146 3.34 -30.01 -25.30
CA ALA A 146 4.65 -29.76 -24.67
C ALA A 146 5.81 -29.57 -25.66
N LYS A 147 5.68 -30.00 -26.91
CA LYS A 147 6.71 -29.88 -27.94
C LYS A 147 6.70 -28.53 -28.64
N ASP A 148 5.58 -27.80 -28.57
CA ASP A 148 5.39 -26.53 -29.27
C ASP A 148 5.57 -25.33 -28.32
N ILE A 149 6.82 -24.98 -28.07
CA ILE A 149 7.19 -23.88 -27.16
C ILE A 149 6.56 -22.54 -27.56
N LEU A 150 6.35 -22.33 -28.86
CA LEU A 150 5.78 -21.13 -29.42
C LEU A 150 4.30 -20.98 -29.04
N LEU A 151 3.54 -22.07 -29.20
CA LEU A 151 2.14 -22.13 -28.82
C LEU A 151 1.96 -21.94 -27.29
N TRP A 152 2.89 -22.43 -26.47
CA TRP A 152 2.89 -22.17 -25.03
C TRP A 152 3.06 -20.69 -24.70
N ILE A 153 4.00 -20.01 -25.36
CA ILE A 153 4.28 -18.59 -25.09
C ILE A 153 3.07 -17.73 -25.43
N ILE A 154 2.45 -17.94 -26.59
CA ILE A 154 1.26 -17.20 -27.03
C ILE A 154 0.06 -17.50 -26.13
N THR A 155 -0.12 -18.75 -25.73
CA THR A 155 -1.22 -19.12 -24.84
C THR A 155 -1.01 -18.53 -23.46
N PHE A 156 0.21 -18.58 -22.94
CA PHE A 156 0.53 -18.01 -21.65
C PHE A 156 0.37 -16.48 -21.63
N SER A 157 0.87 -15.79 -22.66
CA SER A 157 0.68 -14.35 -22.80
C SER A 157 -0.79 -13.99 -22.93
N ASN A 158 -1.59 -14.83 -23.62
CA ASN A 158 -3.04 -14.72 -23.65
C ASN A 158 -3.67 -14.77 -22.25
N ARG A 159 -3.28 -15.75 -21.43
CA ARG A 159 -3.79 -15.85 -20.04
C ARG A 159 -3.41 -14.65 -19.19
N ILE A 160 -2.22 -14.09 -19.38
CA ILE A 160 -1.78 -12.89 -18.64
C ILE A 160 -2.66 -11.69 -18.99
N TRP A 161 -2.81 -11.34 -20.27
CA TRP A 161 -3.57 -10.13 -20.60
C TRP A 161 -5.06 -10.29 -20.28
N VAL A 162 -5.65 -11.47 -20.49
CA VAL A 162 -7.05 -11.73 -20.11
C VAL A 162 -7.26 -11.60 -18.61
N ALA A 163 -6.37 -12.18 -17.79
CA ALA A 163 -6.45 -12.08 -16.34
C ALA A 163 -6.37 -10.61 -15.88
N ASN A 164 -5.43 -9.85 -16.43
CA ASN A 164 -5.26 -8.43 -16.09
C ASN A 164 -6.41 -7.56 -16.57
N PHE A 165 -6.99 -7.85 -17.74
CA PHE A 165 -8.20 -7.21 -18.23
C PHE A 165 -9.36 -7.45 -17.25
N VAL A 166 -9.64 -8.71 -16.91
CA VAL A 166 -10.72 -9.05 -15.97
C VAL A 166 -10.50 -8.38 -14.61
N LEU A 167 -9.28 -8.45 -14.07
CA LEU A 167 -8.96 -7.80 -12.80
C LEU A 167 -9.17 -6.28 -12.86
N ALA A 168 -8.74 -5.60 -13.93
CA ALA A 168 -8.93 -4.16 -14.06
C ALA A 168 -10.42 -3.76 -14.02
N PHE A 169 -11.29 -4.49 -14.72
CA PHE A 169 -12.72 -4.17 -14.77
C PHE A 169 -13.48 -4.60 -13.51
N VAL A 170 -13.23 -5.82 -13.01
CA VAL A 170 -13.88 -6.33 -11.80
C VAL A 170 -13.50 -5.47 -10.60
N SER A 171 -12.24 -5.06 -10.49
CA SER A 171 -11.80 -4.18 -9.40
C SER A 171 -12.42 -2.79 -9.45
N LEU A 172 -12.96 -2.34 -10.59
CA LEU A 172 -13.70 -1.07 -10.69
C LEU A 172 -15.20 -1.18 -10.41
N LEU A 173 -15.71 -2.38 -10.11
CA LEU A 173 -17.12 -2.53 -9.72
C LEU A 173 -17.40 -1.75 -8.42
N PRO A 174 -18.51 -1.00 -8.34
CA PRO A 174 -18.85 -0.17 -7.18
C PRO A 174 -19.47 -0.99 -6.04
N LEU A 175 -18.86 -2.12 -5.69
CA LEU A 175 -19.34 -3.07 -4.69
C LEU A 175 -18.19 -3.46 -3.75
N PRO A 176 -18.38 -3.51 -2.43
CA PRO A 176 -17.38 -4.09 -1.53
C PRO A 176 -17.09 -5.55 -1.91
N PRO A 177 -15.83 -6.02 -1.85
CA PRO A 177 -14.62 -5.34 -1.36
C PRO A 177 -13.78 -4.65 -2.47
N PHE A 178 -14.32 -4.46 -3.68
CA PHE A 178 -13.55 -3.96 -4.83
C PHE A 178 -13.16 -2.49 -4.73
N ASP A 179 -12.07 -2.10 -5.39
CA ASP A 179 -11.51 -0.75 -5.34
C ASP A 179 -12.46 0.32 -5.88
N GLY A 180 -13.31 -0.05 -6.84
CA GLY A 180 -14.37 0.78 -7.41
C GLY A 180 -15.34 1.31 -6.35
N PHE A 181 -15.54 0.57 -5.26
CA PHE A 181 -16.32 1.05 -4.12
C PHE A 181 -15.62 2.22 -3.41
N THR A 182 -14.31 2.08 -3.13
CA THR A 182 -13.51 3.16 -2.53
C THR A 182 -13.40 4.37 -3.46
N ALA A 183 -13.23 4.14 -4.76
CA ALA A 183 -13.21 5.19 -5.77
C ALA A 183 -14.56 5.95 -5.80
N LEU A 184 -15.69 5.24 -5.80
CA LEU A 184 -17.02 5.84 -5.76
C LEU A 184 -17.24 6.68 -4.49
N LEU A 185 -16.91 6.14 -3.32
CA LEU A 185 -17.02 6.88 -2.05
C LEU A 185 -16.15 8.13 -2.04
N SER A 186 -14.95 8.03 -2.60
CA SER A 186 -14.02 9.16 -2.73
C SER A 186 -14.59 10.23 -3.66
N LEU A 187 -15.21 9.85 -4.78
CA LEU A 187 -15.86 10.77 -5.71
C LEU A 187 -17.07 11.47 -5.06
N ILE A 188 -17.90 10.73 -4.33
CA ILE A 188 -19.03 11.31 -3.56
C ILE A 188 -18.51 12.30 -2.52
N GLY A 189 -17.44 11.95 -1.81
CA GLY A 189 -16.78 12.83 -0.85
C GLY A 189 -16.27 14.13 -1.48
N LEU A 190 -15.63 14.03 -2.65
CA LEU A 190 -15.15 15.19 -3.41
C LEU A 190 -16.30 16.11 -3.85
N MET A 191 -17.40 15.55 -4.37
CA MET A 191 -18.58 16.32 -4.74
C MET A 191 -19.22 17.02 -3.54
N ARG A 192 -19.27 16.35 -2.38
CA ARG A 192 -19.78 16.92 -1.14
C ARG A 192 -18.91 18.05 -0.62
N GLU A 193 -17.59 17.88 -0.64
CA GLU A 193 -16.63 18.89 -0.22
C GLU A 193 -16.71 20.15 -1.09
N LYS A 194 -16.74 20.00 -2.42
CA LYS A 194 -16.94 21.13 -3.34
C LYS A 194 -18.24 21.86 -3.09
N ARG A 195 -19.36 21.14 -2.94
CA ARG A 195 -20.68 21.73 -2.65
C ARG A 195 -20.67 22.50 -1.32
N ILE A 196 -20.03 21.98 -0.28
CA ILE A 196 -19.92 22.68 1.00
C ILE A 196 -19.13 23.98 0.82
N ASN A 197 -17.98 23.93 0.14
CA ASN A 197 -17.15 25.10 -0.11
C ASN A 197 -17.87 26.18 -0.95
N GLU A 198 -18.71 25.78 -1.90
CA GLU A 198 -19.56 26.68 -2.68
C GLU A 198 -20.65 27.32 -1.80
N LEU A 199 -21.31 26.54 -0.94
CA LEU A 199 -22.34 27.05 -0.03
C LEU A 199 -21.78 27.98 1.05
N THR A 200 -20.52 27.79 1.43
CA THR A 200 -19.87 28.58 2.46
C THR A 200 -19.20 29.85 1.94
N ASN A 201 -19.08 30.08 0.62
CA ASN A 201 -18.31 31.21 0.06
C ASN A 201 -16.91 31.40 0.68
N GLY A 202 -16.30 30.34 1.22
CA GLY A 202 -15.05 30.41 1.99
C GLY A 202 -15.20 30.82 3.47
N ASP A 203 -16.38 31.22 3.93
CA ASP A 203 -16.68 31.49 5.34
C ASP A 203 -17.05 30.18 6.05
N PRO A 204 -16.32 29.75 7.10
CA PRO A 204 -16.64 28.49 7.79
C PRO A 204 -18.09 28.48 8.28
N LEU A 205 -18.78 27.35 8.10
CA LEU A 205 -20.13 27.12 8.64
C LEU A 205 -20.20 27.66 10.08
N PRO A 206 -21.25 28.41 10.45
CA PRO A 206 -21.38 28.92 11.82
C PRO A 206 -21.29 27.74 12.77
N THR A 207 -20.22 27.72 13.56
CA THR A 207 -20.07 26.75 14.64
C THR A 207 -21.18 27.07 15.63
N ILE A 208 -22.07 26.12 15.87
CA ILE A 208 -22.98 26.21 17.00
C ILE A 208 -22.10 26.11 18.25
N SER A 209 -21.67 27.26 18.75
CA SER A 209 -20.98 27.37 20.02
C SER A 209 -21.98 27.03 21.12
N PHE A 210 -21.87 25.83 21.66
CA PHE A 210 -22.41 25.55 22.98
C PHE A 210 -21.53 26.31 23.99
N ASN A 211 -21.87 27.57 24.23
CA ASN A 211 -21.29 28.37 25.30
C ASN A 211 -21.69 27.76 26.65
N ASN A 212 -20.89 26.82 27.15
CA ASN A 212 -20.86 26.51 28.58
C ASN A 212 -20.04 27.60 29.28
N THR A 213 -20.66 28.75 29.51
CA THR A 213 -20.15 29.77 30.43
C THR A 213 -20.31 29.29 31.87
N HIS A 214 -19.34 28.53 32.35
CA HIS A 214 -18.98 28.56 33.77
C HIS A 214 -17.55 29.10 33.89
N SER A 215 -17.48 30.42 34.04
CA SER A 215 -16.30 31.10 34.55
C SER A 215 -16.06 30.66 35.99
N VAL A 216 -14.88 30.11 36.27
CA VAL A 216 -14.37 29.99 37.64
C VAL A 216 -13.06 30.75 37.71
N SER A 217 -13.06 31.76 38.57
CA SER A 217 -11.97 32.67 38.87
C SER A 217 -10.73 31.98 39.44
N ASN A 218 -9.58 32.63 39.23
CA ASN A 218 -8.28 32.28 39.77
C ASN A 218 -8.19 32.54 41.28
N SER A 219 -7.85 31.51 42.05
CA SER A 219 -6.82 31.53 43.09
C SER A 219 -6.57 30.08 43.56
N ASP A 220 -5.30 29.73 43.76
CA ASP A 220 -4.75 28.42 44.16
C ASP A 220 -4.57 27.42 43.01
N LYS A 221 -3.30 27.10 42.72
CA LYS A 221 -2.77 26.10 41.75
C LYS A 221 -3.79 25.01 41.38
N LYS A 222 -4.65 25.34 40.42
CA LYS A 222 -5.81 24.53 40.05
C LYS A 222 -5.37 23.53 39.01
N GLN A 223 -5.15 22.30 39.47
CA GLN A 223 -4.89 21.09 38.69
C GLN A 223 -5.67 21.12 37.36
N SER A 224 -4.97 21.26 36.22
CA SER A 224 -5.61 21.20 34.89
C SER A 224 -6.25 19.83 34.70
N MET A 225 -7.34 19.74 33.93
CA MET A 225 -7.95 18.45 33.60
C MET A 225 -6.94 17.51 32.92
N ALA A 226 -5.98 18.05 32.17
CA ALA A 226 -4.85 17.29 31.63
C ALA A 226 -3.94 16.74 32.75
N ASP A 227 -3.66 17.51 33.81
CA ASP A 227 -2.88 17.06 34.96
C ASP A 227 -3.58 15.92 35.73
N ILE A 228 -4.91 15.92 35.80
CA ILE A 228 -5.67 14.84 36.44
C ILE A 228 -5.49 13.55 35.64
N HIS A 229 -5.71 13.61 34.32
CA HIS A 229 -5.52 12.45 33.44
C HIS A 229 -4.08 11.94 33.46
N PHE A 230 -3.11 12.85 33.49
CA PHE A 230 -1.70 12.51 33.60
C PHE A 230 -1.37 11.80 34.92
N LYS A 231 -1.82 12.32 36.06
CA LYS A 231 -1.61 11.68 37.38
C LYS A 231 -2.22 10.28 37.45
N VAL A 232 -3.42 10.08 36.89
CA VAL A 232 -4.03 8.76 36.82
C VAL A 232 -3.22 7.82 35.90
N GLY A 233 -2.69 8.36 34.80
CA GLY A 233 -1.79 7.60 33.93
C GLY A 233 -0.50 7.16 34.63
N THR A 234 0.13 8.04 35.42
CA THR A 234 1.35 7.70 36.19
C THR A 234 1.06 6.66 37.26
N GLU A 235 -0.09 6.72 37.93
CA GLU A 235 -0.51 5.70 38.89
C GLU A 235 -0.63 4.32 38.23
N TYR A 236 -1.27 4.23 37.05
CA TYR A 236 -1.31 2.98 36.30
C TYR A 236 0.07 2.52 35.81
N HIS A 237 0.93 3.47 35.43
CA HIS A 237 2.30 3.17 35.00
C HIS A 237 3.12 2.55 36.12
N GLU A 238 3.04 3.10 37.33
CA GLU A 238 3.71 2.56 38.54
C GLU A 238 3.19 1.16 38.89
N GLN A 239 1.91 0.91 38.68
CA GLN A 239 1.30 -0.41 38.80
C GLN A 239 1.66 -1.37 37.65
N LYS A 240 2.52 -0.96 36.70
CA LYS A 240 2.90 -1.69 35.47
C LYS A 240 1.71 -2.03 34.56
N LYS A 241 0.56 -1.36 34.72
CA LYS A 241 -0.62 -1.47 33.85
C LYS A 241 -0.46 -0.52 32.67
N PHE A 242 0.47 -0.87 31.77
CA PHE A 242 0.91 0.04 30.72
C PHE A 242 -0.21 0.42 29.72
N ASP A 243 -1.12 -0.49 29.40
CA ASP A 243 -2.25 -0.19 28.50
C ASP A 243 -3.21 0.86 29.08
N ASP A 244 -3.56 0.74 30.36
CA ASP A 244 -4.40 1.71 31.07
C ASP A 244 -3.69 3.07 31.22
N ALA A 245 -2.38 3.03 31.48
CA ALA A 245 -1.54 4.23 31.54
C ALA A 245 -1.54 4.98 30.20
N ILE A 246 -1.29 4.26 29.10
CA ILE A 246 -1.31 4.80 27.73
C ILE A 246 -2.67 5.42 27.42
N ALA A 247 -3.78 4.74 27.74
CA ALA A 247 -5.12 5.28 27.53
C ALA A 247 -5.35 6.59 28.29
N ARG A 248 -4.84 6.71 29.52
CA ARG A 248 -4.97 7.92 30.34
C ARG A 248 -4.07 9.05 29.87
N TYR A 249 -2.85 8.77 29.43
CA TYR A 249 -1.99 9.76 28.77
C TYR A 249 -2.61 10.28 27.47
N HIS A 250 -3.28 9.41 26.70
CA HIS A 250 -4.05 9.84 25.52
C HIS A 250 -5.17 10.82 25.88
N GLN A 251 -5.86 10.64 27.01
CA GLN A 251 -6.86 11.62 27.44
C GLN A 251 -6.22 12.94 27.89
N ALA A 252 -5.05 12.90 28.52
CA ALA A 252 -4.32 14.12 28.88
C ALA A 252 -3.98 14.96 27.64
N VAL A 253 -3.44 14.34 26.58
CA VAL A 253 -3.10 15.06 25.34
C VAL A 253 -4.33 15.45 24.51
N LYS A 254 -5.47 14.79 24.71
CA LYS A 254 -6.74 15.18 24.10
C LYS A 254 -7.31 16.45 24.72
N VAL A 255 -7.12 16.60 26.04
CA VAL A 255 -7.53 17.80 26.78
C VAL A 255 -6.56 18.95 26.54
N ASP A 256 -5.26 18.68 26.54
CA ASP A 256 -4.21 19.65 26.22
C ASP A 256 -3.20 19.02 25.26
N ALA A 257 -3.29 19.40 23.98
CA ALA A 257 -2.44 18.88 22.91
C ALA A 257 -0.95 19.20 23.11
N THR A 258 -0.62 20.16 23.97
CA THR A 258 0.75 20.60 24.26
C THR A 258 1.32 20.02 25.56
N TYR A 259 0.59 19.12 26.21
CA TYR A 259 0.97 18.51 27.48
C TYR A 259 2.12 17.50 27.32
N GLY A 260 3.35 18.02 27.33
CA GLY A 260 4.59 17.26 27.08
C GLY A 260 4.79 16.01 27.93
N PRO A 261 4.54 16.03 29.26
CA PRO A 261 4.79 14.89 30.11
C PRO A 261 3.98 13.66 29.72
N ALA A 262 2.76 13.82 29.19
CA ALA A 262 1.93 12.70 28.77
C ALA A 262 2.53 11.97 27.55
N TYR A 263 3.08 12.71 26.58
CA TYR A 263 3.75 12.11 25.42
C TYR A 263 5.01 11.33 25.83
N VAL A 264 5.83 11.90 26.72
CA VAL A 264 7.06 11.23 27.22
C VAL A 264 6.69 9.93 27.95
N ASN A 265 5.76 10.00 28.90
CA ASN A 265 5.40 8.84 29.70
C ASN A 265 4.65 7.77 28.91
N MET A 266 3.90 8.15 27.87
CA MET A 266 3.34 7.22 26.91
C MET A 266 4.44 6.50 26.12
N GLY A 267 5.50 7.21 25.70
CA GLY A 267 6.67 6.61 25.05
C GLY A 267 7.39 5.62 25.95
N LEU A 268 7.57 5.96 27.23
CA LEU A 268 8.16 5.06 28.23
C LEU A 268 7.29 3.81 28.45
N ALA A 269 5.97 3.96 28.51
CA ALA A 269 5.05 2.83 28.66
C ALA A 269 5.13 1.88 27.44
N TYR A 270 5.17 2.41 26.22
CA TYR A 270 5.39 1.60 25.02
C TYR A 270 6.77 0.93 25.00
N LYS A 271 7.83 1.62 25.44
CA LYS A 271 9.19 1.07 25.57
C LYS A 271 9.21 -0.11 26.55
N ALA A 272 8.53 0.01 27.70
CA ALA A 272 8.40 -1.06 28.69
C ALA A 272 7.63 -2.28 28.16
N LYS A 273 6.69 -2.08 27.23
CA LYS A 273 5.97 -3.15 26.51
C LYS A 273 6.76 -3.74 25.34
N ASN A 274 8.01 -3.31 25.11
CA ASN A 274 8.82 -3.66 23.93
C ASN A 274 8.17 -3.25 22.58
N GLN A 275 7.23 -2.30 22.62
CA GLN A 275 6.57 -1.72 21.45
C GLN A 275 7.39 -0.54 20.94
N ARG A 276 8.55 -0.86 20.36
CA ARG A 276 9.58 0.12 20.00
C ARG A 276 9.08 1.18 19.02
N THR A 277 8.26 0.81 18.05
CA THR A 277 7.74 1.72 17.02
C THR A 277 6.81 2.77 17.62
N GLU A 278 5.92 2.34 18.50
CA GLU A 278 4.95 3.15 19.22
C GLU A 278 5.67 4.06 20.22
N ALA A 279 6.69 3.56 20.92
CA ALA A 279 7.53 4.35 21.82
C ALA A 279 8.20 5.52 21.08
N ILE A 280 8.84 5.21 19.94
CA ILE A 280 9.44 6.22 19.07
C ILE A 280 8.40 7.25 18.61
N SER A 281 7.18 6.81 18.27
CA SER A 281 6.10 7.70 17.83
C SER A 281 5.67 8.68 18.94
N ALA A 282 5.56 8.20 20.17
CA ALA A 282 5.16 9.00 21.33
C ALA A 282 6.26 10.01 21.73
N PHE A 283 7.53 9.59 21.77
CA PHE A 283 8.63 10.51 22.02
C PHE A 283 8.75 11.59 20.92
N ARG A 284 8.52 11.24 19.65
CA ARG A 284 8.46 12.23 18.57
C ARG A 284 7.31 13.23 18.75
N ALA A 285 6.18 12.77 19.25
CA ALA A 285 5.06 13.65 19.56
C ALA A 285 5.44 14.63 20.68
N ALA A 286 6.14 14.17 21.72
CA ALA A 286 6.70 15.05 22.76
C ALA A 286 7.63 16.13 22.17
N THR A 287 8.59 15.77 21.31
CA THR A 287 9.51 16.77 20.74
C THR A 287 8.81 17.82 19.88
N ARG A 288 7.69 17.45 19.23
CA ARG A 288 6.94 18.33 18.31
C ARG A 288 5.91 19.21 19.01
N TYR A 289 5.15 18.63 19.92
CA TYR A 289 3.93 19.27 20.44
C TYR A 289 4.07 19.77 21.87
N ALA A 290 5.04 19.28 22.66
CA ALA A 290 5.19 19.72 24.04
C ALA A 290 5.40 21.24 24.15
N ALA A 291 4.73 21.89 25.08
CA ALA A 291 4.99 23.28 25.43
C ALA A 291 6.30 23.42 26.23
N ASP A 292 6.59 22.45 27.10
CA ASP A 292 7.74 22.49 27.99
C ASP A 292 9.01 21.90 27.37
N GLU A 293 10.13 22.60 27.57
CA GLU A 293 11.45 22.20 27.06
C GLU A 293 11.98 20.93 27.74
N LYS A 294 11.61 20.71 29.02
CA LYS A 294 12.00 19.52 29.77
C LYS A 294 11.52 18.24 29.09
N SER A 295 10.25 18.16 28.72
CA SER A 295 9.68 16.99 28.04
C SER A 295 10.29 16.78 26.66
N LYS A 296 10.61 17.86 25.93
CA LYS A 296 11.34 17.76 24.65
C LYS A 296 12.72 17.14 24.84
N ASN A 297 13.47 17.63 25.82
CA ASN A 297 14.83 17.14 26.10
C ASN A 297 14.82 15.68 26.59
N GLN A 298 13.85 15.32 27.44
CA GLN A 298 13.65 13.93 27.88
C GLN A 298 13.31 13.01 26.71
N ALA A 299 12.35 13.38 25.86
CA ALA A 299 12.01 12.60 24.68
C ALA A 299 13.19 12.46 23.71
N TRP A 300 14.00 13.52 23.56
CA TRP A 300 15.18 13.49 22.72
C TRP A 300 16.23 12.51 23.25
N ALA A 301 16.49 12.51 24.56
CA ALA A 301 17.40 11.55 25.19
C ALA A 301 16.93 10.09 25.01
N GLU A 302 15.63 9.83 25.23
CA GLU A 302 15.04 8.49 25.04
C GLU A 302 15.10 8.03 23.57
N LEU A 303 14.89 8.94 22.62
CA LEU A 303 15.05 8.65 21.19
C LEU A 303 16.50 8.29 20.84
N HIS A 304 17.47 8.98 21.43
CA HIS A 304 18.90 8.67 21.25
C HIS A 304 19.25 7.29 21.82
N ASP A 305 18.82 6.95 23.03
CA ASP A 305 19.04 5.63 23.63
C ASP A 305 18.42 4.51 22.78
N LEU A 306 17.18 4.71 22.32
CA LEU A 306 16.50 3.80 21.39
C LEU A 306 17.17 3.71 20.01
N SER A 307 18.18 4.52 19.70
CA SER A 307 18.88 4.55 18.41
C SER A 307 20.23 3.82 18.39
N ALA A 308 20.78 3.44 19.55
CA ALA A 308 22.07 2.76 19.65
C ALA A 308 21.98 1.28 19.20
N LEU A 309 22.09 1.05 17.88
CA LEU A 309 22.36 -0.25 17.25
C LEU A 309 23.75 -0.22 16.59
N PRO A 310 24.46 -1.36 16.49
CA PRO A 310 25.79 -1.41 15.90
C PRO A 310 25.70 -1.12 14.39
N GLY A 311 26.44 -0.11 13.91
CA GLY A 311 26.60 0.15 12.46
C GLY A 311 26.43 1.59 12.00
N ILE A 312 26.07 2.54 12.86
CA ILE A 312 25.99 3.96 12.50
C ILE A 312 27.09 4.73 13.25
N ARG A 313 27.95 5.39 12.48
CA ARG A 313 29.14 6.11 12.95
C ARG A 313 28.73 7.37 13.71
N SER A 314 29.19 7.50 14.96
CA SER A 314 28.80 8.56 15.91
C SER A 314 29.34 9.95 15.58
N ASP A 315 30.28 10.03 14.63
CA ASP A 315 30.98 11.24 14.18
C ASP A 315 30.17 12.13 13.23
N VAL A 316 29.02 11.66 12.73
CA VAL A 316 28.10 12.46 11.88
C VAL A 316 27.23 13.42 12.71
N TYR A 317 27.18 13.27 14.04
CA TYR A 317 26.32 14.06 14.92
C TYR A 317 27.07 15.22 15.57
N THR A 318 27.53 16.18 14.77
CA THR A 318 27.90 17.49 15.31
C THR A 318 26.63 18.27 15.64
N LYS A 319 26.45 18.48 16.94
CA LYS A 319 25.55 19.41 17.61
C LYS A 319 25.35 20.69 16.79
N ASN A 320 24.22 20.80 16.09
CA ASN A 320 23.78 22.06 15.52
C ASN A 320 22.52 22.48 16.29
N GLU A 321 22.68 23.41 17.22
CA GLU A 321 21.67 23.88 18.18
C GLU A 321 20.54 24.71 17.53
N ASN A 322 20.44 24.75 16.21
CA ASN A 322 19.40 25.48 15.49
C ASN A 322 18.83 24.66 14.32
N SER A 323 17.83 23.81 14.58
CA SER A 323 16.71 23.51 13.65
C SER A 323 15.89 22.34 14.19
N GLY A 324 14.56 22.45 14.07
CA GLY A 324 13.58 21.50 14.59
C GLY A 324 13.52 20.15 13.87
N SER A 325 14.65 19.58 13.46
CA SER A 325 14.73 18.21 12.96
C SER A 325 15.70 17.36 13.78
N THR A 326 15.16 16.32 14.40
CA THR A 326 15.95 15.22 14.98
C THR A 326 16.60 14.39 13.85
N PRO A 327 17.67 13.61 14.13
CA PRO A 327 18.27 12.67 13.17
C PRO A 327 17.30 11.75 12.43
N TRP A 328 16.10 11.56 12.99
CA TRP A 328 15.06 10.66 12.49
C TRP A 328 13.83 11.37 11.91
N THR A 329 13.80 12.70 11.83
CA THR A 329 12.62 13.44 11.33
C THR A 329 12.59 13.62 9.82
N ASP A 330 13.67 13.37 9.07
CA ASP A 330 13.72 13.73 7.65
C ASP A 330 13.95 12.59 6.66
N THR A 331 14.14 11.34 7.10
CA THR A 331 14.12 10.22 6.15
C THR A 331 12.68 9.74 5.95
N LYS A 332 12.03 10.27 4.91
CA LYS A 332 10.85 9.62 4.31
C LYS A 332 11.21 8.13 4.15
N PRO A 333 10.45 7.19 4.74
CA PRO A 333 10.77 5.77 4.65
C PRO A 333 10.86 5.41 3.17
N SER A 334 12.06 5.24 2.65
CA SER A 334 12.26 4.97 1.25
C SER A 334 12.11 3.47 1.02
N PRO A 335 11.32 3.05 0.03
CA PRO A 335 11.38 1.69 -0.47
C PRO A 335 12.83 1.30 -0.80
N ASP A 336 13.12 0.01 -0.73
CA ASP A 336 14.37 -0.53 -1.28
C ASP A 336 14.30 -0.48 -2.81
N TRP A 337 14.62 0.69 -3.36
CA TRP A 337 14.59 0.95 -4.80
C TRP A 337 15.56 0.08 -5.58
N LEU A 338 16.65 -0.37 -4.96
CA LEU A 338 17.61 -1.26 -5.59
C LEU A 338 16.98 -2.63 -5.80
N THR A 339 16.48 -3.26 -4.73
CA THR A 339 15.81 -4.57 -4.84
C THR A 339 14.58 -4.51 -5.73
N PHE A 340 13.82 -3.41 -5.65
CA PHE A 340 12.70 -3.16 -6.54
C PHE A 340 13.13 -3.07 -8.02
N GLY A 341 14.15 -2.26 -8.31
CA GLY A 341 14.67 -2.06 -9.66
C GLY A 341 15.28 -3.34 -10.25
N VAL A 342 16.04 -4.09 -9.46
CA VAL A 342 16.57 -5.41 -9.86
C VAL A 342 15.42 -6.38 -10.14
N GLY A 343 14.39 -6.42 -9.30
CA GLY A 343 13.20 -7.25 -9.53
C GLY A 343 12.49 -6.92 -10.84
N ILE A 344 12.25 -5.64 -11.13
CA ILE A 344 11.68 -5.20 -12.40
C ILE A 344 12.60 -5.55 -13.57
N LEU A 345 13.91 -5.32 -13.44
CA LEU A 345 14.88 -5.62 -14.49
C LEU A 345 14.88 -7.12 -14.82
N VAL A 346 14.84 -8.00 -13.83
CA VAL A 346 14.75 -9.45 -14.04
C VAL A 346 13.47 -9.82 -14.77
N LEU A 347 12.32 -9.23 -14.42
CA LEU A 347 11.05 -9.45 -15.12
C LEU A 347 11.11 -8.97 -16.57
N LEU A 348 11.67 -7.78 -16.82
CA LEU A 348 11.84 -7.22 -18.16
C LEU A 348 12.81 -8.05 -19.01
N LEU A 349 13.95 -8.46 -18.45
CA LEU A 349 14.91 -9.33 -19.15
C LEU A 349 14.30 -10.70 -19.43
N SER A 350 13.52 -11.27 -18.51
CA SER A 350 12.80 -12.52 -18.75
C SER A 350 11.81 -12.37 -19.90
N PHE A 351 11.05 -11.26 -19.92
CA PHE A 351 10.14 -10.94 -21.02
C PHE A 351 10.90 -10.77 -22.35
N VAL A 352 11.99 -9.99 -22.37
CA VAL A 352 12.81 -9.77 -23.56
C VAL A 352 13.50 -11.06 -24.02
N CYS A 353 13.97 -11.92 -23.13
CA CYS A 353 14.53 -13.20 -23.50
C CYS A 353 13.46 -14.09 -24.15
N ILE A 354 12.31 -14.26 -23.50
CA ILE A 354 11.22 -15.10 -24.03
C ILE A 354 10.73 -14.58 -25.38
N PHE A 355 10.48 -13.27 -25.51
CA PHE A 355 9.94 -12.67 -26.73
C PHE A 355 11.03 -12.44 -27.80
N GLY A 356 12.25 -12.13 -27.39
CA GLY A 356 13.40 -11.87 -28.26
C GLY A 356 13.98 -13.15 -28.86
N LEU A 357 14.12 -14.23 -28.08
CA LEU A 357 14.49 -15.55 -28.62
C LEU A 357 13.47 -16.00 -29.67
N LEU A 358 12.20 -15.75 -29.42
CA LEU A 358 11.09 -16.10 -30.30
C LEU A 358 11.12 -15.29 -31.61
N LEU A 359 11.45 -13.99 -31.53
CA LEU A 359 11.74 -13.16 -32.70
C LEU A 359 12.96 -13.66 -33.49
N ILE A 360 14.04 -14.05 -32.81
CA ILE A 360 15.26 -14.55 -33.46
C ILE A 360 14.98 -15.87 -34.19
N THR A 361 14.22 -16.79 -33.58
CA THR A 361 13.82 -18.05 -34.22
C THR A 361 12.86 -17.88 -35.41
N LEU A 362 12.30 -16.68 -35.59
CA LEU A 362 11.40 -16.36 -36.70
C LEU A 362 12.08 -15.65 -37.87
N ILE A 363 13.27 -15.08 -37.63
CA ILE A 363 14.04 -14.31 -38.62
C ILE A 363 15.20 -15.15 -39.21
N GLY A 364 15.66 -16.18 -38.49
CA GLY A 364 16.58 -17.20 -39.00
C GLY A 364 15.83 -18.41 -39.54
#